data_AF-A0A7Y2ZFS4-F1
#
_entry.id   AF-A0A7Y2ZFS4-F1
#
_cell.length_a   1.000
_cell.length_b   1.000
_cell.length_c   1.000
_cell.angle_alpha   90.00
_cell.angle_beta   90.00
_cell.angle_gamma   90.00
#
_symmetry.space_group_name_H-M   'P 1'
#
loop_
_entity.id
_entity.type
_entity.pdbx_description
1 polymer ?
#
loop_
_entity_poly.entity_id
_entity_poly.type
_entity_poly.pdbx_seq_one_letter_code
_entity_poly.pdbx_strand_id
1 'polypeptide(L)'
;MSTTRSVLSTVLCIGIVGCGPAFPAPPTVTPLLLVRPETRVRLDAPAASPDPIEGRWLGEEGGDIRIGTEEGHEFVVARSQVRRAEISTERRRNALWGAVIGMVATGIPSAIYWSRECEGSCRAPAVSGFLLGGGLYGALPGAVIGALIRTRRWELWTGFDRASASPSPAVGIRWVIPRRTPSAEPRR
;
A
#
# COMPACT_ATOMS: atom_id res chain seq x y z
N MET A 1 -0.89 -50.24 18.73
CA MET A 1 -1.06 -49.47 17.48
C MET A 1 -2.33 -48.63 17.61
N SER A 2 -2.33 -47.36 17.17
CA SER A 2 -3.47 -46.40 17.16
C SER A 2 -3.50 -45.26 18.20
N THR A 3 -2.40 -44.53 18.38
CA THR A 3 -2.38 -43.24 19.13
C THR A 3 -1.96 -42.04 18.28
N THR A 4 -1.38 -42.25 17.10
CA THR A 4 -0.86 -41.17 16.24
C THR A 4 -1.93 -40.41 15.45
N ARG A 5 -3.18 -40.88 15.36
CA ARG A 5 -4.25 -40.19 14.60
C ARG A 5 -4.95 -39.06 15.37
N SER A 6 -4.93 -39.03 16.71
CA SER A 6 -5.66 -38.01 17.48
C SER A 6 -4.95 -36.66 17.55
N VAL A 7 -3.62 -36.61 17.48
CA VAL A 7 -2.87 -35.35 17.64
C VAL A 7 -3.02 -34.43 16.43
N LEU A 8 -3.19 -35.00 15.23
CA LEU A 8 -3.42 -34.21 14.00
C LEU A 8 -4.77 -33.48 14.01
N SER A 9 -5.79 -34.01 14.71
CA SER A 9 -7.14 -33.43 14.71
C SER A 9 -7.25 -32.20 15.61
N THR A 10 -6.48 -32.13 16.70
CA THR A 10 -6.59 -31.02 17.67
C THR A 10 -5.87 -29.76 17.20
N VAL A 11 -4.76 -29.91 16.46
CA VAL A 11 -4.03 -28.77 15.87
C VAL A 11 -4.84 -28.10 14.74
N LEU A 12 -5.71 -28.85 14.06
CA LEU A 12 -6.58 -28.33 13.00
C LEU A 12 -7.73 -27.45 13.53
N CYS A 13 -8.20 -27.67 14.76
CA CYS A 13 -9.35 -26.93 15.32
C CYS A 13 -9.00 -25.53 15.88
N ILE A 14 -7.77 -25.30 16.36
CA ILE A 14 -7.36 -23.99 16.90
C ILE A 14 -7.15 -22.96 15.77
N GLY A 15 -6.92 -23.40 14.53
CA GLY A 15 -6.75 -22.52 13.37
C GLY A 15 -8.02 -21.89 12.81
N ILE A 16 -9.23 -22.37 13.19
CA ILE A 16 -10.47 -22.01 12.49
C ILE A 16 -11.28 -20.90 13.21
N VAL A 17 -11.09 -20.68 14.51
CA VAL A 17 -11.98 -19.81 15.30
C VAL A 17 -11.68 -18.30 15.17
N GLY A 18 -10.55 -17.90 14.58
CA GLY A 18 -10.08 -16.50 14.60
C GLY A 18 -10.10 -15.72 13.28
N CYS A 19 -10.45 -16.34 12.15
CA CYS A 19 -10.36 -15.70 10.84
C CYS A 19 -11.76 -15.37 10.29
N GLY A 20 -12.46 -14.46 10.95
CA GLY A 20 -13.57 -13.77 10.28
C GLY A 20 -12.99 -13.00 9.10
N PRO A 21 -13.56 -13.09 7.88
CA PRO A 21 -13.08 -12.32 6.76
C PRO A 21 -13.14 -10.84 7.16
N ALA A 22 -11.98 -10.20 7.22
CA ALA A 22 -11.91 -8.76 7.35
C ALA A 22 -12.52 -8.18 6.08
N PHE A 23 -13.85 -7.98 6.10
CA PHE A 23 -14.57 -7.37 5.01
C PHE A 23 -13.84 -6.09 4.64
N PRO A 24 -13.35 -5.96 3.39
CA PRO A 24 -12.68 -4.74 2.98
C PRO A 24 -13.68 -3.61 3.21
N ALA A 25 -13.33 -2.67 4.08
CA ALA A 25 -14.17 -1.52 4.34
C ALA A 25 -14.54 -0.88 2.99
N PRO A 26 -15.80 -0.46 2.82
CA PRO A 26 -16.24 0.19 1.59
C PRO A 26 -15.28 1.33 1.24
N PRO A 27 -15.01 1.57 -0.05
CA PRO A 27 -14.06 2.60 -0.47
C PRO A 27 -14.46 3.93 0.17
N THR A 28 -13.60 4.47 1.03
CA THR A 28 -13.83 5.79 1.63
C THR A 28 -13.69 6.82 0.52
N VAL A 29 -14.81 7.35 0.06
CA VAL A 29 -14.83 8.46 -0.90
C VAL A 29 -14.23 9.67 -0.20
N THR A 30 -12.97 9.98 -0.49
CA THR A 30 -12.28 11.14 0.09
C THR A 30 -12.60 12.37 -0.77
N PRO A 31 -13.38 13.36 -0.26
CA PRO A 31 -13.71 14.55 -1.02
C PRO A 31 -12.44 15.37 -1.32
N LEU A 32 -12.44 16.04 -2.48
CA LEU A 32 -11.37 16.85 -3.10
C LEU A 32 -10.58 17.80 -2.19
N LEU A 33 -11.16 18.23 -1.09
CA LEU A 33 -10.80 19.52 -0.52
C LEU A 33 -9.45 19.55 0.23
N LEU A 34 -8.70 18.45 0.28
CA LEU A 34 -7.44 18.43 1.02
C LEU A 34 -6.43 17.38 0.53
N VAL A 35 -6.23 17.25 -0.79
CA VAL A 35 -5.02 16.55 -1.27
C VAL A 35 -3.83 17.41 -0.89
N ARG A 36 -3.03 16.94 0.07
CA ARG A 36 -1.85 17.69 0.50
C ARG A 36 -0.85 17.74 -0.65
N PRO A 37 -0.14 18.86 -0.86
CA PRO A 37 1.06 18.84 -1.70
C PRO A 37 1.99 17.72 -1.22
N GLU A 38 2.73 17.10 -2.14
CA GLU A 38 3.57 15.90 -1.92
C GLU A 38 2.83 14.56 -1.81
N THR A 39 1.50 14.53 -1.98
CA THR A 39 0.76 13.27 -2.02
C THR A 39 1.13 12.47 -3.26
N ARG A 40 1.42 11.17 -3.12
CA ARG A 40 1.65 10.29 -4.28
C ARG A 40 0.36 10.09 -5.06
N VAL A 41 0.44 10.34 -6.36
CA VAL A 41 -0.63 10.17 -7.33
C VAL A 41 -0.16 9.27 -8.46
N ARG A 42 -1.10 8.51 -9.01
CA ARG A 42 -0.94 7.76 -10.24
C ARG A 42 -1.98 8.25 -11.23
N LEU A 43 -1.52 8.80 -12.34
CA LEU A 43 -2.39 9.30 -13.41
C LEU A 43 -2.32 8.37 -14.61
N ASP A 44 -3.49 7.93 -15.06
CA ASP A 44 -3.66 7.24 -16.34
C ASP A 44 -4.03 8.30 -17.40
N ALA A 45 -3.07 8.64 -18.25
CA ALA A 45 -3.18 9.69 -19.26
C ALA A 45 -2.63 9.19 -20.61
N PRO A 46 -3.37 8.31 -21.32
CA PRO A 46 -2.87 7.60 -22.51
C PRO A 46 -2.47 8.51 -23.66
N ALA A 47 -2.99 9.75 -23.70
CA ALA A 47 -2.62 10.75 -24.69
C ALA A 47 -1.23 11.38 -24.41
N ALA A 48 -0.77 11.37 -23.16
CA ALA A 48 0.52 11.92 -22.74
C ALA A 48 1.58 10.81 -22.57
N SER A 49 1.20 9.65 -22.03
CA SER A 49 2.07 8.50 -21.82
C SER A 49 1.27 7.20 -21.97
N PRO A 50 1.81 6.18 -22.67
CA PRO A 50 1.14 4.88 -22.76
C PRO A 50 1.07 4.15 -21.41
N ASP A 51 2.02 4.43 -20.52
CA ASP A 51 2.08 3.86 -19.17
C ASP A 51 1.56 4.84 -18.11
N PRO A 52 0.95 4.37 -17.01
CA PRO A 52 0.52 5.22 -15.91
C PRO A 52 1.69 6.02 -15.32
N ILE A 53 1.50 7.33 -15.20
CA ILE A 53 2.50 8.25 -14.64
C ILE A 53 2.35 8.23 -13.11
N GLU A 54 3.37 7.74 -12.42
CA GLU A 54 3.44 7.74 -10.96
C GLU A 54 4.37 8.85 -10.45
N GLY A 55 3.92 9.62 -9.46
CA GLY A 55 4.75 10.64 -8.84
C GLY A 55 4.05 11.36 -7.70
N ARG A 56 4.56 12.52 -7.31
CA ARG A 56 4.00 13.38 -6.26
C ARG A 56 3.26 14.54 -6.88
N TRP A 57 2.10 14.83 -6.32
CA TRP A 57 1.32 16.00 -6.68
C TRP A 57 2.03 17.29 -6.26
N LEU A 58 2.43 18.09 -7.25
CA LEU A 58 3.05 19.41 -7.01
C LEU A 58 2.02 20.54 -7.04
N GLY A 59 0.92 20.35 -7.78
CA GLY A 59 -0.15 21.34 -7.88
C GLY A 59 -0.92 21.25 -9.19
N GLU A 60 -1.88 22.16 -9.34
CA GLU A 60 -2.60 22.43 -10.59
C GLU A 60 -2.40 23.91 -10.94
N GLU A 61 -1.91 24.19 -12.15
CA GLU A 61 -1.73 25.57 -12.64
C GLU A 61 -2.34 25.68 -14.04
N GLY A 62 -3.31 26.59 -14.21
CA GLY A 62 -3.92 26.84 -15.53
C GLY A 62 -4.70 25.66 -16.12
N GLY A 63 -5.10 24.67 -15.31
CA GLY A 63 -5.74 23.43 -15.76
C GLY A 63 -4.75 22.33 -16.16
N ASP A 64 -3.46 22.58 -15.99
CA ASP A 64 -2.41 21.58 -16.13
C ASP A 64 -2.00 21.04 -14.76
N ILE A 65 -1.82 19.73 -14.70
CA ILE A 65 -1.45 18.99 -13.51
C ILE A 65 0.05 18.80 -13.51
N ARG A 66 0.69 19.18 -12.41
CA ARG A 66 2.15 19.03 -12.22
C ARG A 66 2.45 17.89 -11.28
N ILE A 67 3.25 16.95 -11.76
CA ILE A 67 3.67 15.76 -11.02
C ILE A 67 5.19 15.70 -10.98
N GLY A 68 5.75 15.60 -9.77
CA GLY A 68 7.18 15.33 -9.58
C GLY A 68 7.43 13.84 -9.45
N THR A 69 8.23 13.26 -10.34
CA THR A 69 8.69 11.86 -10.22
C THR A 69 9.73 11.72 -9.10
N GLU A 70 9.99 10.48 -8.66
CA GLU A 70 11.04 10.22 -7.66
C GLU A 70 12.45 10.58 -8.16
N GLU A 71 12.64 10.57 -9.48
CA GLU A 71 13.89 10.93 -10.15
C GLU A 71 14.11 12.45 -10.22
N GLY A 72 13.12 13.24 -9.80
CA GLY A 72 13.18 14.70 -9.83
C GLY A 72 12.71 15.33 -11.15
N HIS A 73 12.20 14.54 -12.09
CA HIS A 73 11.58 15.06 -13.31
C HIS A 73 10.16 15.55 -13.03
N GLU A 74 9.82 16.72 -13.58
CA GLU A 74 8.48 17.29 -13.53
C GLU A 74 7.71 16.94 -14.81
N PHE A 75 6.54 16.34 -14.65
CA PHE A 75 5.59 16.06 -15.73
C PHE A 75 4.41 17.00 -15.63
N VAL A 76 4.12 17.67 -16.73
CA VAL A 76 2.96 18.54 -16.89
C VAL A 76 1.97 17.83 -17.79
N VAL A 77 0.79 17.51 -17.25
CA VAL A 77 -0.26 16.79 -17.98
C VAL A 77 -1.53 17.63 -17.97
N ALA A 78 -2.09 17.90 -19.14
CA ALA A 78 -3.35 18.63 -19.22
C ALA A 78 -4.46 17.82 -18.54
N ARG A 79 -5.28 18.47 -17.72
CA ARG A 79 -6.38 17.79 -17.00
C ARG A 79 -7.33 17.04 -17.92
N SER A 80 -7.52 17.53 -19.15
CA SER A 80 -8.35 16.89 -20.19
C SER A 80 -7.79 15.57 -20.73
N GLN A 81 -6.48 15.32 -20.57
CA GLN A 81 -5.82 14.10 -21.03
C GLN A 81 -5.84 12.97 -19.99
N VAL A 82 -6.14 13.30 -18.73
CA VAL A 82 -6.18 12.33 -17.64
C VAL A 82 -7.54 11.63 -17.65
N ARG A 83 -7.50 10.32 -17.85
CA ARG A 83 -8.68 9.46 -17.86
C ARG A 83 -9.06 9.01 -16.45
N ARG A 84 -8.06 8.73 -15.63
CA ARG A 84 -8.23 8.23 -14.26
C ARG A 84 -7.09 8.74 -13.40
N ALA A 85 -7.44 9.21 -12.21
CA ALA A 85 -6.48 9.62 -11.20
C ALA A 85 -6.66 8.75 -9.96
N GLU A 86 -5.57 8.24 -9.41
CA GLU A 86 -5.55 7.46 -8.18
C GLU A 86 -4.60 8.10 -7.18
N ILE A 87 -5.00 8.11 -5.92
CA ILE A 87 -4.17 8.60 -4.82
C ILE A 87 -3.66 7.39 -4.05
N SER A 88 -2.37 7.39 -3.72
CA SER A 88 -1.80 6.40 -2.82
C SER A 88 -2.24 6.73 -1.39
N THR A 89 -3.14 5.91 -0.83
CA THR A 89 -3.36 5.91 0.61
C THR A 89 -2.30 5.03 1.25
N GLU A 90 -1.27 5.65 1.83
CA GLU A 90 -0.25 4.92 2.59
C GLU A 90 -0.89 4.41 3.89
N ARG A 91 -1.39 3.17 3.88
CA ARG A 91 -1.86 2.50 5.09
C ARG A 91 -0.79 1.57 5.63
N ARG A 92 -0.27 1.91 6.81
CA ARG A 92 0.52 1.00 7.66
C ARG A 92 -0.42 0.08 8.41
N ARG A 93 -0.95 -0.97 7.75
CA ARG A 93 -1.85 -1.95 8.40
C ARG A 93 -1.34 -3.39 8.42
N ASN A 94 -0.11 -3.64 7.98
CA ASN A 94 0.40 -5.01 7.91
C ASN A 94 1.09 -5.48 9.19
N ALA A 95 1.10 -4.67 10.27
CA ALA A 95 1.63 -5.10 11.56
C ALA A 95 0.92 -6.35 12.08
N LEU A 96 -0.40 -6.41 11.95
CA LEU A 96 -1.18 -7.58 12.35
C LEU A 96 -0.84 -8.81 11.48
N TRP A 97 -0.78 -8.65 10.17
CA TRP A 97 -0.40 -9.72 9.24
C TRP A 97 1.02 -10.23 9.49
N GLY A 98 1.97 -9.32 9.73
CA GLY A 98 3.33 -9.66 10.10
C GLY A 98 3.39 -10.42 11.43
N ALA A 99 2.58 -10.03 12.42
CA ALA A 99 2.50 -10.74 13.70
C ALA A 99 2.03 -12.18 13.53
N VAL A 100 0.99 -12.38 12.71
CA VAL A 100 0.44 -13.71 12.41
C VAL A 100 1.49 -14.56 11.68
N ILE A 101 2.13 -14.02 10.64
CA ILE A 101 3.18 -14.75 9.90
C ILE A 101 4.35 -15.09 10.82
N GLY A 102 4.80 -14.16 11.65
CA GLY A 102 5.88 -14.39 12.61
C GLY A 102 5.54 -15.47 13.64
N MET A 103 4.32 -15.45 14.18
CA MET A 103 3.83 -16.46 15.11
C MET A 103 3.79 -17.86 14.47
N VAL A 104 3.33 -17.96 13.23
CA VAL A 104 3.30 -19.24 12.50
C VAL A 104 4.71 -19.73 12.19
N ALA A 105 5.59 -18.83 11.74
CA ALA A 105 6.95 -19.14 11.36
C ALA A 105 7.82 -19.63 12.52
N THR A 106 7.63 -19.12 13.74
CA THR A 106 8.36 -19.60 14.93
C THR A 106 7.60 -20.68 15.68
N GLY A 107 6.27 -20.58 15.74
CA GLY A 107 5.42 -21.48 16.52
C GLY A 107 5.46 -22.92 16.00
N ILE A 108 5.36 -23.13 14.68
CA ILE A 108 5.35 -24.50 14.12
C ILE A 108 6.70 -25.21 14.38
N PRO A 109 7.87 -24.63 14.05
CA PRO A 109 9.15 -25.27 14.34
C PRO A 109 9.37 -25.52 15.83
N SER A 110 9.01 -24.56 16.71
CA SER A 110 9.10 -24.76 18.15
C SER A 110 8.20 -25.89 18.63
N ALA A 111 6.96 -26.00 18.15
CA ALA A 111 6.07 -27.09 18.52
C ALA A 111 6.65 -28.46 18.13
N ILE A 112 7.22 -28.56 16.92
CA ILE A 112 7.87 -29.78 16.44
C ILE A 112 9.09 -30.10 17.30
N TYR A 113 9.94 -29.11 17.59
CA TYR A 113 11.13 -29.28 18.42
C TYR A 113 10.78 -29.80 19.83
N TRP A 114 9.86 -29.12 20.52
CA TRP A 114 9.42 -29.51 21.87
C TRP A 114 8.71 -30.87 21.90
N SER A 115 8.00 -31.24 20.83
CA SER A 115 7.34 -32.55 20.75
C SER A 115 8.32 -33.73 20.74
N ARG A 116 9.57 -33.51 20.31
CA ARG A 116 10.62 -34.54 20.28
C ARG A 116 11.29 -34.74 21.64
N GLU A 117 11.32 -33.72 22.49
CA GLU A 117 11.95 -33.80 23.82
C GLU A 117 11.01 -34.37 24.90
N CYS A 118 9.71 -34.52 24.60
CA CYS A 118 8.68 -34.91 25.57
C CYS A 118 8.40 -36.43 25.67
N GLU A 119 9.25 -37.32 25.13
CA GLU A 119 9.03 -38.78 25.22
C GLU A 119 9.18 -39.36 26.65
N GLY A 120 9.62 -38.58 27.63
CA GLY A 120 9.95 -39.06 28.99
C GLY A 120 8.82 -39.00 30.04
N SER A 121 8.20 -37.85 30.28
CA SER A 121 7.14 -37.69 31.29
C SER A 121 6.74 -36.21 31.42
N CYS A 122 5.70 -35.78 30.71
CA CYS A 122 5.16 -34.42 30.88
C CYS A 122 3.69 -34.47 31.31
N ARG A 123 3.44 -34.38 32.62
CA ARG A 123 2.17 -33.84 33.13
C ARG A 123 2.22 -32.33 32.90
N ALA A 124 1.47 -31.88 31.89
CA ALA A 124 1.42 -30.53 31.34
C ALA A 124 1.16 -29.42 32.40
N PRO A 125 1.61 -28.18 32.13
CA PRO A 125 0.84 -27.33 31.22
C PRO A 125 1.66 -26.91 29.98
N ALA A 126 1.84 -27.83 29.03
CA ALA A 126 2.55 -27.61 27.77
C ALA A 126 1.96 -26.48 26.89
N VAL A 127 0.70 -26.11 27.12
CA VAL A 127 0.01 -25.06 26.35
C VAL A 127 0.45 -23.66 26.76
N SER A 128 0.75 -23.42 28.05
CA SER A 128 1.15 -22.09 28.52
C SER A 128 2.57 -21.72 28.10
N GLY A 129 3.51 -22.69 28.12
CA GLY A 129 4.88 -22.49 27.63
C GLY A 129 4.96 -22.19 26.13
N PHE A 130 4.09 -22.84 25.34
CA PHE A 130 4.01 -22.60 23.90
C PHE A 130 3.50 -21.19 23.56
N LEU A 131 2.43 -20.75 24.25
CA LEU A 131 1.83 -19.43 24.05
C LEU A 131 2.73 -18.30 24.56
N LEU A 132 3.40 -18.48 25.71
CA LEU A 132 4.27 -17.46 26.32
C LEU A 132 5.66 -17.41 25.68
N GLY A 133 6.23 -18.56 25.30
CA GLY A 133 7.62 -18.66 24.83
C GLY A 133 7.79 -18.67 23.31
N GLY A 134 6.91 -19.32 22.56
CA GLY A 134 7.06 -19.46 21.09
C GLY A 134 6.23 -18.46 20.30
N GLY A 135 4.97 -18.29 20.70
CA GLY A 135 4.01 -17.45 19.99
C GLY A 135 4.32 -15.95 20.12
N LEU A 136 4.56 -15.47 21.34
CA LEU A 136 4.81 -14.05 21.58
C LEU A 136 6.15 -13.57 20.99
N TYR A 137 7.19 -14.40 21.11
CA TYR A 137 8.53 -14.09 20.61
C TYR A 137 8.64 -14.09 19.09
N GLY A 138 7.78 -14.83 18.37
CA GLY A 138 7.68 -14.72 16.91
C GLY A 138 6.76 -13.61 16.45
N ALA A 139 5.66 -13.38 17.17
CA ALA A 139 4.66 -12.38 16.81
C ALA A 139 5.24 -10.96 16.86
N LEU A 140 6.05 -10.63 17.87
CA LEU A 140 6.66 -9.29 18.01
C LEU A 140 7.56 -8.90 16.84
N PRO A 141 8.63 -9.65 16.50
CA PRO A 141 9.50 -9.32 15.37
C PRO A 141 8.72 -9.42 14.05
N GLY A 142 7.80 -10.37 13.92
CA GLY A 142 6.88 -10.44 12.77
C GLY A 142 6.05 -9.17 12.62
N ALA A 143 5.49 -8.64 13.71
CA ALA A 143 4.70 -7.42 13.71
C ALA A 143 5.54 -6.20 13.33
N VAL A 144 6.79 -6.13 13.83
CA VAL A 144 7.74 -5.06 13.48
C VAL A 144 8.06 -5.10 12.00
N ILE A 145 8.43 -6.26 11.45
CA ILE A 145 8.70 -6.43 10.01
C ILE A 145 7.44 -6.08 9.20
N GLY A 146 6.28 -6.58 9.59
CA GLY A 146 5.01 -6.26 8.94
C GLY A 146 4.68 -4.77 9.00
N ALA A 147 4.97 -4.08 10.11
CA ALA A 147 4.76 -2.64 10.24
C ALA A 147 5.71 -1.82 9.33
N LEU A 148 6.90 -2.35 9.05
CA LEU A 148 7.88 -1.73 8.14
C LEU A 148 7.52 -1.94 6.66
N ILE A 149 6.81 -3.02 6.32
CA ILE A 149 6.34 -3.28 4.95
C ILE A 149 5.22 -2.28 4.61
N ARG A 150 5.60 -1.27 3.84
CA ARG A 150 4.67 -0.29 3.28
C ARG A 150 3.92 -0.90 2.10
N THR A 151 2.68 -1.30 2.31
CA THR A 151 1.77 -1.60 1.20
C THR A 151 1.16 -0.31 0.68
N ARG A 152 1.37 -0.04 -0.60
CA ARG A 152 0.70 1.05 -1.30
C ARG A 152 -0.68 0.54 -1.71
N ARG A 153 -1.72 1.26 -1.33
CA ARG A 153 -3.07 1.04 -1.86
C ARG A 153 -3.46 2.25 -2.69
N TRP A 154 -3.77 2.00 -3.94
CA TRP A 154 -4.28 3.01 -4.85
C TRP A 154 -5.79 3.08 -4.68
N GLU A 155 -6.28 4.27 -4.34
CA GLU A 155 -7.71 4.55 -4.24
C GLU A 155 -8.09 5.57 -5.31
N LEU A 156 -9.25 5.35 -5.95
CA LEU A 156 -9.72 6.19 -7.03
C LEU A 156 -9.98 7.62 -6.53
N TRP A 157 -9.38 8.61 -7.18
CA TRP A 157 -9.59 10.00 -6.85
C TRP A 157 -10.86 10.52 -7.54
N THR A 158 -11.99 10.33 -6.86
CA THR A 158 -13.33 10.79 -7.29
C THR A 158 -13.46 12.31 -7.45
N GLY A 159 -12.45 13.06 -7.00
CA GLY A 159 -12.34 14.48 -7.24
C GLY A 159 -12.13 14.88 -8.68
N PHE A 160 -11.58 13.96 -9.47
CA PHE A 160 -11.27 14.23 -10.85
C PHE A 160 -12.53 14.32 -11.72
N ASP A 161 -13.54 13.51 -11.40
CA ASP A 161 -14.73 13.30 -12.24
C ASP A 161 -15.74 14.46 -12.22
N ARG A 162 -15.63 15.43 -11.30
CA ARG A 162 -16.69 16.43 -11.08
C ARG A 162 -16.58 17.69 -11.95
N ALA A 163 -15.59 17.78 -12.84
CA ALA A 163 -15.43 18.91 -13.76
C ALA A 163 -16.09 18.69 -15.14
N SER A 164 -16.63 17.49 -15.42
CA SER A 164 -17.34 17.17 -16.66
C SER A 164 -18.81 17.61 -16.64
N ALA A 165 -19.11 18.88 -16.34
CA ALA A 165 -20.44 19.45 -16.62
C ALA A 165 -20.48 20.99 -16.57
N SER A 166 -19.53 21.68 -17.17
CA SER A 166 -19.85 22.94 -17.83
C SER A 166 -18.92 23.08 -19.03
N PRO A 167 -19.42 23.01 -20.27
CA PRO A 167 -18.60 23.32 -21.43
C PRO A 167 -18.16 24.77 -21.31
N SER A 168 -16.96 24.99 -20.78
CA SER A 168 -16.30 26.27 -20.86
C SER A 168 -16.06 26.54 -22.35
N PRO A 169 -16.62 27.62 -22.93
CA PRO A 169 -16.52 27.87 -24.36
C PRO A 169 -15.05 28.04 -24.74
N ALA A 170 -14.59 27.13 -25.60
CA ALA A 170 -13.37 27.18 -26.41
C ALA A 170 -12.34 28.26 -26.01
N VAL A 171 -11.51 27.96 -25.00
CA VAL A 171 -10.27 28.71 -24.79
C VAL A 171 -9.30 28.27 -25.89
N GLY A 172 -9.07 29.17 -26.84
CA GLY A 172 -8.15 28.98 -27.94
C GLY A 172 -6.78 28.53 -27.43
N ILE A 173 -6.26 27.45 -28.02
CA ILE A 173 -4.92 26.94 -27.77
C ILE A 173 -3.93 28.05 -28.13
N ARG A 174 -3.42 28.76 -27.12
CA ARG A 174 -2.35 29.74 -27.28
C ARG A 174 -1.03 28.98 -27.17
N TRP A 175 -0.47 28.60 -28.32
CA TRP A 175 0.90 28.10 -28.40
C TRP A 175 1.84 29.18 -27.85
N VAL A 176 2.39 28.97 -26.65
CA VAL A 176 3.47 29.79 -26.11
C VAL A 176 4.74 29.33 -26.80
N ILE A 177 5.10 30.01 -27.90
CA ILE A 177 6.39 29.84 -28.55
C ILE A 177 7.46 30.28 -27.53
N PRO A 178 8.39 29.40 -27.12
CA PRO A 178 9.47 29.78 -26.22
C PRO A 178 10.27 30.91 -26.87
N ARG A 179 10.28 32.08 -26.26
CA ARG A 179 11.15 33.18 -26.70
C ARG A 179 12.58 32.69 -26.56
N ARG A 180 13.28 32.51 -27.69
CA ARG A 180 14.74 32.38 -27.69
C ARG A 180 15.30 33.56 -26.91
N THR A 181 15.92 33.30 -25.79
CA THR A 181 16.78 34.26 -25.09
C THR A 181 17.85 34.71 -26.08
N PRO A 182 17.98 36.02 -26.36
CA PRO A 182 19.07 36.50 -27.19
C PRO A 182 20.39 36.17 -26.49
N SER A 183 21.19 35.34 -27.15
CA SER A 183 22.59 35.11 -26.83
C SER A 183 23.30 36.46 -26.69
N ALA A 184 23.82 36.76 -25.51
CA ALA A 184 24.62 37.93 -25.26
C ALA A 184 25.88 37.87 -26.15
N GLU A 185 25.90 38.70 -27.18
CA GLU A 185 27.05 38.87 -28.06
C GLU A 185 28.14 39.67 -27.31
N PRO A 186 29.36 39.13 -27.17
CA PRO A 186 30.45 39.84 -26.50
C PRO A 186 30.97 40.96 -27.40
N ARG A 187 30.78 42.23 -26.98
CA ARG A 187 31.50 43.36 -27.57
C ARG A 187 32.96 43.34 -27.09
N ARG A 188 33.86 43.41 -28.07
CA ARG A 188 35.31 43.60 -27.89
C ARG A 188 35.63 45.01 -27.40
#